data_AF-A0A533SIF7-F1
#
_entry.id   AF-A0A533SIF7-F1
#
_cell.length_a   1.000
_cell.length_b   1.000
_cell.length_c   1.000
_cell.angle_alpha   90.00
_cell.angle_beta   90.00
_cell.angle_gamma   90.00
#
_symmetry.space_group_name_H-M   'P 1'
#
loop_
_entity.id
_entity.type
_entity.pdbx_description
1 polymer ?
#
loop_
_entity_poly.entity_id
_entity_poly.type
_entity_poly.pdbx_seq_one_letter_code
_entity_poly.pdbx_strand_id
1 'polypeptide(L)'
;MVRFSNEPIEPGQVFNLINTDTAGSVLFHFAVVKSHGVKAGITHHIEYRACGDVEENLRQIATKLREKWQLTDVLLLRRQGIVAAGEIASLVAVSAPGSEAAFSACRHGLARLKKMPTICKTEH
;
A
#
# COMPACT_ATOMS: atom_id res chain seq x y z
N MET A 1 4.32 10.68 -0.75
CA MET A 1 2.90 10.98 -0.43
C MET A 1 2.24 9.82 0.32
N VAL A 2 1.24 10.08 1.17
CA VAL A 2 0.33 9.04 1.67
C VAL A 2 -1.13 9.45 1.47
N ARG A 3 -2.05 8.50 1.35
CA ARG A 3 -3.49 8.78 1.23
C ARG A 3 -4.34 7.64 1.79
N PHE A 4 -5.39 8.00 2.50
CA PHE A 4 -6.48 7.09 2.89
C PHE A 4 -7.81 7.57 2.29
N SER A 5 -8.38 6.82 1.34
CA SER A 5 -9.58 7.24 0.60
C SER A 5 -10.49 6.04 0.28
N ASN A 6 -11.73 6.29 -0.14
CA ASN A 6 -12.63 5.25 -0.68
C ASN A 6 -12.50 5.09 -2.21
N GLU A 7 -11.81 6.01 -2.87
CA GLU A 7 -11.58 5.99 -4.31
C GLU A 7 -10.77 4.77 -4.76
N PRO A 8 -11.06 4.18 -5.94
CA PRO A 8 -10.23 3.16 -6.56
C PRO A 8 -8.79 3.64 -6.77
N ILE A 9 -7.84 2.71 -6.65
CA ILE A 9 -6.44 2.96 -6.98
C ILE A 9 -6.23 2.54 -8.44
N GLU A 10 -5.93 3.50 -9.30
CA GLU A 10 -5.68 3.28 -10.73
C GLU A 10 -4.19 3.01 -11.00
N PRO A 11 -3.77 1.77 -11.35
CA PRO A 11 -2.35 1.42 -11.52
C PRO A 11 -1.63 2.28 -12.56
N GLY A 12 -2.32 2.65 -13.64
CA GLY A 12 -1.74 3.46 -14.71
C GLY A 12 -1.46 4.91 -14.31
N GLN A 13 -2.10 5.42 -13.26
CA GLN A 13 -1.97 6.81 -12.84
C GLN A 13 -0.91 7.01 -11.75
N VAL A 14 -0.56 5.95 -11.01
CA VAL A 14 0.34 6.07 -9.85
C VAL A 14 1.83 6.15 -10.21
N PHE A 15 2.22 5.76 -11.43
CA PHE A 15 3.63 5.80 -11.85
C PHE A 15 4.22 7.22 -11.77
N ASN A 16 3.51 8.19 -12.36
CA ASN A 16 3.96 9.58 -12.43
C ASN A 16 3.99 10.28 -11.06
N LEU A 17 3.37 9.71 -10.03
CA LEU A 17 3.36 10.28 -8.69
C LEU A 17 4.67 10.08 -7.92
N ILE A 18 5.51 9.13 -8.36
CA ILE A 18 6.72 8.70 -7.64
C ILE A 18 7.95 8.57 -8.55
N ASN A 19 7.75 8.68 -9.87
CA ASN A 19 8.81 8.66 -10.86
C ASN A 19 9.50 10.02 -10.92
N THR A 20 10.83 10.01 -10.82
CA THR A 20 11.69 11.18 -10.97
C THR A 20 12.88 10.82 -11.85
N ASP A 21 13.57 11.82 -12.38
CA ASP A 21 14.79 11.67 -13.19
C ASP A 21 15.98 11.06 -12.43
N THR A 22 15.89 10.99 -11.10
CA THR A 22 16.91 10.44 -10.18
C THR A 22 16.59 9.01 -9.72
N ALA A 23 15.44 8.45 -10.08
CA ALA A 23 15.05 7.10 -9.72
C ALA A 23 15.56 6.08 -10.77
N GLY A 24 16.57 5.28 -10.40
CA GLY A 24 17.03 4.15 -11.22
C GLY A 24 16.19 2.88 -11.07
N SER A 25 15.29 2.85 -10.08
CA SER A 25 14.34 1.76 -9.86
C SER A 25 13.05 2.28 -9.24
N VAL A 26 11.91 1.88 -9.81
CA VAL A 26 10.58 2.16 -9.24
C VAL A 26 9.84 0.83 -9.08
N LEU A 27 9.26 0.61 -7.90
CA LEU A 27 8.61 -0.64 -7.57
C LEU A 27 7.23 -0.39 -6.95
N PHE A 28 6.23 -1.10 -7.48
CA PHE A 28 4.84 -1.04 -7.02
C PHE A 28 4.42 -2.42 -6.52
N HIS A 29 3.84 -2.46 -5.33
CA HIS A 29 3.11 -3.61 -4.82
C HIS A 29 1.65 -3.24 -4.58
N PHE A 30 0.76 -3.77 -5.41
CA PHE A 30 -0.68 -3.69 -5.23
C PHE A 30 -1.19 -4.89 -4.42
N ALA A 31 -1.84 -4.62 -3.30
CA ALA A 31 -2.57 -5.66 -2.58
C ALA A 31 -3.99 -5.74 -3.14
N VAL A 32 -4.36 -6.90 -3.68
CA VAL A 32 -5.65 -7.16 -4.32
C VAL A 32 -6.48 -8.10 -3.43
N VAL A 33 -7.78 -7.83 -3.31
CA VAL A 33 -8.71 -8.72 -2.62
C VAL A 33 -8.88 -10.00 -3.45
N LYS A 34 -8.64 -11.15 -2.83
CA LYS A 34 -8.77 -12.46 -3.49
C LYS A 34 -10.18 -13.01 -3.28
N SER A 35 -10.72 -13.70 -4.27
CA SER A 35 -12.02 -14.38 -4.18
C SER A 35 -12.00 -15.66 -3.35
N HIS A 36 -10.83 -16.27 -3.14
CA HIS A 36 -10.65 -17.46 -2.33
C HIS A 36 -9.76 -17.11 -1.13
N GLY A 37 -10.39 -17.04 0.04
CA GLY A 37 -9.75 -16.77 1.33
C GLY A 37 -9.01 -17.98 1.92
N VAL A 38 -8.50 -17.81 3.15
CA VAL A 38 -7.82 -18.90 3.90
C VAL A 38 -8.83 -19.82 4.61
N LYS A 39 -10.05 -19.35 4.83
CA LYS A 39 -11.17 -20.17 5.32
C LYS A 39 -11.97 -20.70 4.11
N ALA A 40 -12.56 -21.88 4.25
CA ALA A 40 -13.44 -22.46 3.24
C ALA A 40 -14.64 -21.52 3.00
N GLY A 41 -14.63 -20.82 1.85
CA GLY A 41 -15.65 -19.85 1.47
C GLY A 41 -15.20 -18.97 0.30
N ILE A 42 -16.17 -18.44 -0.44
CA ILE A 42 -15.94 -17.43 -1.49
C ILE A 42 -16.00 -16.06 -0.81
N THR A 43 -14.95 -15.26 -1.00
CA THR A 43 -14.90 -13.86 -0.57
C THR A 43 -15.43 -12.99 -1.71
N HIS A 44 -16.54 -12.31 -1.46
CA HIS A 44 -17.12 -11.36 -2.42
C HIS A 44 -16.47 -9.98 -2.28
N HIS A 45 -16.25 -9.55 -1.04
CA HIS A 45 -15.63 -8.27 -0.74
C HIS A 45 -15.01 -8.25 0.67
N ILE A 46 -14.21 -7.22 0.92
CA ILE A 46 -13.72 -6.89 2.27
C ILE A 46 -14.15 -5.46 2.58
N GLU A 47 -14.78 -5.27 3.75
CA GLU A 47 -15.07 -3.95 4.30
C GLU A 47 -13.87 -3.48 5.14
N TYR A 48 -13.22 -2.40 4.72
CA TYR A 48 -12.14 -1.76 5.46
C TYR A 48 -12.63 -0.51 6.19
N ARG A 49 -12.43 -0.44 7.50
CA ARG A 49 -12.82 0.71 8.33
C ARG A 49 -11.66 1.24 9.16
N ALA A 50 -11.58 2.55 9.31
CA ALA A 50 -10.64 3.18 10.22
C ALA A 50 -11.04 2.89 11.67
N CYS A 51 -10.09 2.39 12.44
CA CYS A 51 -10.18 2.15 13.88
C CYS A 51 -9.21 3.06 14.66
N GLY A 52 -8.65 4.07 14.00
CA GLY A 52 -7.72 5.05 14.52
C GLY A 52 -7.22 5.97 13.39
N ASP A 53 -6.14 6.72 13.64
CA ASP A 53 -5.56 7.61 12.64
C ASP A 53 -4.73 6.83 11.61
N VAL A 54 -5.38 6.48 10.49
CA VAL A 54 -4.76 5.71 9.40
C VAL A 54 -3.67 6.52 8.71
N GLU A 55 -3.91 7.81 8.45
CA GLU A 55 -2.95 8.63 7.70
C GLU A 55 -1.69 8.93 8.50
N GLU A 56 -1.83 9.21 9.80
CA GLU A 56 -0.67 9.32 10.71
C GLU A 56 0.16 8.04 10.69
N ASN A 57 -0.48 6.87 10.80
CA ASN A 57 0.26 5.62 10.79
C ASN A 57 0.93 5.33 9.43
N LEU A 58 0.29 5.70 8.30
CA LEU A 58 0.93 5.65 6.98
C LEU A 58 2.12 6.61 6.90
N ARG A 59 2.00 7.84 7.40
CA ARG A 59 3.11 8.82 7.46
C ARG A 59 4.29 8.26 8.24
N GLN A 60 4.05 7.67 9.41
CA GLN A 60 5.07 7.02 10.23
C GLN A 60 5.78 5.87 9.50
N ILE A 61 5.03 5.04 8.76
CA ILE A 61 5.63 3.98 7.93
C ILE A 61 6.52 4.61 6.86
N ALA A 62 6.03 5.61 6.14
CA ALA A 62 6.78 6.27 5.08
C ALA A 62 8.06 6.95 5.59
N THR A 63 8.01 7.59 6.77
CA THR A 63 9.19 8.15 7.44
C THR A 63 10.22 7.08 7.75
N LYS A 64 9.82 5.97 8.40
CA LYS A 64 10.72 4.85 8.72
C LYS A 64 11.36 4.19 7.50
N LEU A 65 10.66 4.17 6.36
CA LEU A 65 11.23 3.68 5.11
C LEU A 65 12.33 4.61 4.61
N ARG A 66 12.10 5.94 4.63
CA ARG A 66 13.10 6.94 4.22
C ARG A 66 14.31 7.00 5.15
N GLU A 67 14.12 6.77 6.45
CA GLU A 67 15.22 6.73 7.42
C GLU A 67 16.16 5.52 7.21
N LYS A 68 15.60 4.39 6.75
CA LYS A 68 16.34 3.12 6.68
C LYS A 68 16.94 2.83 5.31
N TRP A 69 16.37 3.40 4.24
CA TRP A 69 16.85 3.19 2.87
C TRP A 69 16.98 4.51 2.13
N GLN A 70 17.97 4.59 1.25
CA GLN A 70 18.08 5.70 0.30
C GLN A 70 16.99 5.56 -0.76
N LEU A 71 15.86 6.22 -0.52
CA LEU A 71 14.71 6.24 -1.41
C LEU A 71 14.58 7.63 -2.02
N THR A 72 14.21 7.67 -3.29
CA THR A 72 13.89 8.91 -4.00
C THR A 72 12.51 9.40 -3.58
N ASP A 73 11.52 8.50 -3.54
CA ASP A 73 10.21 8.80 -2.98
C ASP A 73 9.49 7.52 -2.49
N VAL A 74 8.41 7.72 -1.71
CA VAL A 74 7.53 6.70 -1.13
C VAL A 74 6.08 7.14 -1.28
N LEU A 75 5.27 6.26 -1.86
CA LEU A 75 3.83 6.40 -2.02
C LEU A 75 3.10 5.25 -1.33
N LEU A 76 2.31 5.58 -0.30
CA LEU A 76 1.46 4.61 0.39
C LEU A 76 -0.01 5.00 0.22
N LEU A 77 -0.79 4.15 -0.43
CA LEU A 77 -2.23 4.35 -0.60
C LEU A 77 -2.99 3.23 0.09
N ARG A 78 -4.11 3.56 0.73
CA ARG A 78 -5.00 2.56 1.29
C ARG A 78 -6.45 2.93 1.07
N ARG A 79 -7.23 1.94 0.63
CA ARG A 79 -8.67 2.08 0.47
C ARG A 79 -9.43 1.82 1.76
N GLN A 80 -10.59 2.46 1.87
CA GLN A 80 -11.63 2.22 2.88
C GLN A 80 -12.98 1.92 2.24
N GLY A 81 -13.92 1.45 3.05
CA GLY A 81 -15.22 1.00 2.59
C GLY A 81 -15.16 -0.39 2.00
N ILE A 82 -16.11 -0.68 1.11
CA ILE A 82 -16.25 -1.98 0.46
C ILE A 82 -15.27 -2.07 -0.71
N VAL A 83 -14.41 -3.08 -0.68
CA VAL A 83 -13.47 -3.41 -1.76
C VAL A 83 -13.78 -4.81 -2.27
N ALA A 84 -14.23 -4.91 -3.51
CA ALA A 84 -14.66 -6.17 -4.10
C ALA A 84 -13.48 -7.09 -4.43
N ALA A 85 -13.73 -8.39 -4.54
CA ALA A 85 -12.74 -9.34 -5.04
C ALA A 85 -12.26 -8.94 -6.45
N GLY A 86 -10.95 -9.01 -6.66
CA GLY A 86 -10.28 -8.52 -7.86
C GLY A 86 -9.88 -7.05 -7.81
N GLU A 87 -10.39 -6.26 -6.85
CA GLU A 87 -10.00 -4.87 -6.70
C GLU A 87 -8.77 -4.68 -5.80
N ILE A 88 -8.05 -3.59 -6.06
CA ILE A 88 -6.90 -3.16 -5.26
C ILE A 88 -7.40 -2.56 -3.95
N ALA A 89 -6.89 -3.05 -2.82
CA ALA A 89 -7.18 -2.54 -1.48
C ALA A 89 -6.10 -1.56 -0.97
N SER A 90 -4.85 -1.72 -1.41
CA SER A 90 -3.77 -0.80 -1.02
C SER A 90 -2.57 -0.90 -1.97
N LEU A 91 -1.73 0.14 -1.92
CA LEU A 91 -0.48 0.24 -2.66
C LEU A 91 0.67 0.58 -1.70
N VAL A 92 1.77 -0.16 -1.84
CA VAL A 92 3.08 0.27 -1.39
C VAL A 92 3.92 0.49 -2.64
N ALA A 93 4.32 1.73 -2.89
CA ALA A 93 5.22 2.08 -3.98
C ALA A 93 6.42 2.86 -3.45
N VAL A 94 7.59 2.55 -3.99
CA VAL A 94 8.86 3.19 -3.65
C VAL A 94 9.67 3.41 -4.91
N SER A 95 10.40 4.52 -4.96
CA SER A 95 11.44 4.76 -5.96
C SER A 95 12.79 4.94 -5.27
N ALA A 96 13.87 4.52 -5.92
CA ALA A 96 15.23 4.59 -5.41
C ALA A 96 16.24 4.66 -6.55
N PRO A 97 17.49 5.11 -6.30
CA PRO A 97 18.56 5.06 -7.28
C PRO A 97 18.89 3.63 -7.76
N GLY A 98 18.68 2.62 -6.90
CA GLY A 98 18.97 1.21 -7.21
C GLY A 98 17.89 0.25 -6.72
N SER A 99 17.81 -0.91 -7.37
CA SER A 99 16.74 -1.88 -7.13
C SER A 99 16.80 -2.55 -5.76
N GLU A 100 17.99 -2.76 -5.20
CA GLU A 100 18.15 -3.40 -3.88
C GLU A 100 17.40 -2.65 -2.76
N ALA A 101 17.55 -1.32 -2.73
CA ALA A 101 16.84 -0.46 -1.78
C ALA A 101 15.33 -0.48 -2.03
N ALA A 102 14.90 -0.41 -3.30
CA ALA A 102 13.49 -0.44 -3.66
C ALA A 102 12.79 -1.75 -3.22
N PHE A 103 13.37 -2.91 -3.54
CA PHE A 103 12.82 -4.21 -3.13
C PHE A 103 12.77 -4.35 -1.60
N SER A 104 13.85 -3.97 -0.91
CA SER A 104 13.94 -4.08 0.54
C SER A 104 12.94 -3.17 1.27
N ALA A 105 12.83 -1.92 0.83
CA ALA A 105 11.90 -0.94 1.40
C ALA A 105 10.45 -1.34 1.12
N CYS A 106 10.10 -1.75 -0.11
CA CYS A 106 8.74 -2.18 -0.41
C CYS A 106 8.33 -3.40 0.41
N ARG A 107 9.21 -4.41 0.52
CA ARG A 107 8.94 -5.59 1.37
C ARG A 107 8.70 -5.20 2.82
N HIS A 108 9.48 -4.26 3.34
CA HIS A 108 9.29 -3.75 4.70
C HIS A 108 7.98 -2.97 4.84
N GLY A 109 7.69 -2.07 3.90
CA GLY A 109 6.45 -1.29 3.87
C GLY A 109 5.21 -2.16 3.84
N LEU A 110 5.21 -3.21 3.00
CA LEU A 110 4.15 -4.21 2.96
C LEU A 110 3.95 -4.90 4.32
N ALA A 111 5.03 -5.32 4.97
CA ALA A 111 4.96 -5.99 6.27
C ALA A 111 4.38 -5.07 7.35
N ARG A 112 4.67 -3.77 7.30
CA ARG A 112 4.09 -2.76 8.22
C ARG A 112 2.64 -2.47 7.90
N LEU A 113 2.31 -2.26 6.63
CA LEU A 113 0.95 -1.96 6.18
C LEU A 113 -0.03 -3.11 6.50
N LYS A 114 0.43 -4.36 6.44
CA LYS A 114 -0.35 -5.55 6.86
C LYS A 114 -0.64 -5.60 8.37
N LYS A 115 0.21 -5.00 9.20
CA LYS A 115 0.13 -5.01 10.67
C LYS A 115 -0.37 -3.68 11.24
N MET A 116 -0.99 -2.82 10.43
CA MET A 116 -1.51 -1.54 10.89
C MET A 116 -2.63 -1.76 11.92
N PRO A 117 -2.52 -1.20 13.14
CA PRO A 117 -3.57 -1.31 14.16
C PRO A 117 -4.75 -0.38 13.87
N THR A 118 -4.56 0.62 13.01
CA THR A 118 -5.55 1.67 12.72
C THR A 118 -6.57 1.28 11.65
N ILE A 119 -6.46 0.08 11.07
CA ILE A 119 -7.44 -0.48 10.12
C ILE A 119 -8.04 -1.77 10.67
N CYS A 120 -9.37 -1.81 10.66
CA CYS A 120 -10.15 -3.03 10.84
C CYS A 120 -10.66 -3.53 9.49
N LYS A 121 -10.74 -4.86 9.35
CA LYS A 121 -11.28 -5.51 8.16
C LYS A 121 -12.33 -6.56 8.53
N THR A 122 -13.44 -6.58 7.80
CA THR A 122 -14.44 -7.66 7.85
C THR A 122 -14.53 -8.29 6.47
N GLU A 123 -14.52 -9.61 6.41
CA GLU A 123 -14.58 -10.38 5.16
C GLU A 123 -16.00 -10.94 4.98
N HIS A 124 -16.53 -10.84 3.76
CA HIS A 124 -17.89 -11.24 3.38
C HIS A 124 -17.91 -12.09 2.12
#